data_AF-A0A8H7TWT3-F1
#
_entry.id   AF-A0A8H7TWT3-F1
#
_cell.length_a   1.000
_cell.length_b   1.000
_cell.length_c   1.000
_cell.angle_alpha   90.00
_cell.angle_beta   90.00
_cell.angle_gamma   90.00
#
_symmetry.space_group_name_H-M   'P 1'
#
loop_
_entity.id
_entity.type
_entity.pdbx_description
1 polymer ?
#
loop_
_entity_poly.entity_id
_entity_poly.type
_entity_poly.pdbx_seq_one_letter_code
_entity_poly.pdbx_strand_id
1 'polypeptide(L)'
;MLMALLGELHYIPSGSDSYVNLPRNGGVAFAAQESWVQNETIRQNILFGATYDEARYNEVIYQCGLKRDLELFDAGEMTEVRERGITLRFVRSISVTLARAVYSTAEILLLDDILAALDVHTARWIVEKCLKGDLIRGRTVLLVVSDILNYQSWTSMVFADS
;
A
#
# COMPACT_ATOMS: atom_id res chain seq x y z
N MET A 1 13.63 -1.67 -8.05
CA MET A 1 13.72 -0.20 -8.15
C MET A 1 13.33 0.51 -6.84
N LEU A 2 12.18 0.21 -6.23
CA LEU A 2 11.72 0.90 -5.01
C LEU A 2 12.66 0.73 -3.80
N MET A 3 13.29 -0.43 -3.64
CA MET A 3 14.30 -0.66 -2.60
C MET A 3 15.51 0.30 -2.73
N ALA A 4 15.89 0.68 -3.96
CA ALA A 4 16.94 1.68 -4.16
C ALA A 4 16.52 3.07 -3.66
N LEU A 5 15.25 3.47 -3.89
CA LEU A 5 14.71 4.73 -3.40
C LEU A 5 14.60 4.76 -1.87
N LEU A 6 14.36 3.60 -1.26
CA LEU A 6 14.37 3.44 0.19
C LEU A 6 15.78 3.49 0.80
N GLY A 7 16.83 3.40 -0.02
CA GLY A 7 18.24 3.44 0.42
C GLY A 7 18.84 2.06 0.67
N GLU A 8 18.15 0.98 0.31
CA GLU A 8 18.57 -0.41 0.52
C GLU A 8 19.49 -0.93 -0.60
N LEU A 9 19.79 -0.12 -1.63
CA LEU A 9 20.72 -0.46 -2.69
C LEU A 9 21.78 0.63 -2.87
N HIS A 10 23.01 0.20 -3.16
CA HIS A 10 24.11 1.10 -3.48
C HIS A 10 23.87 1.79 -4.83
N TYR A 11 23.81 3.11 -4.79
CA TYR A 11 23.72 3.94 -5.97
C TYR A 11 25.07 3.99 -6.70
N ILE A 12 25.08 3.62 -7.97
CA ILE A 12 26.24 3.78 -8.86
C ILE A 12 25.87 4.87 -9.89
N PRO A 13 26.53 6.04 -9.89
CA PRO A 13 26.22 7.10 -10.83
C PRO A 13 26.63 6.74 -12.25
N SER A 14 25.71 6.90 -13.21
CA SER A 14 25.96 6.68 -14.64
C SER A 14 26.63 7.87 -15.34
N GLY A 15 26.81 8.99 -14.64
CA GLY A 15 27.41 10.22 -15.14
C GLY A 15 27.47 11.30 -14.05
N SER A 16 28.16 12.41 -14.33
CA SER A 16 28.38 13.52 -13.38
C SER A 16 27.09 14.19 -12.89
N ASP A 17 26.04 14.18 -13.71
CA ASP A 17 24.75 14.80 -13.39
C ASP A 17 23.72 13.80 -12.82
N SER A 18 24.15 12.56 -12.57
CA SER A 18 23.27 11.54 -12.04
C SER A 18 23.17 11.69 -10.52
N TYR A 19 21.95 11.82 -9.99
CA TYR A 19 21.68 11.87 -8.56
C TYR A 19 20.39 11.12 -8.22
N VAL A 20 20.27 10.70 -6.97
CA VAL A 20 19.04 10.13 -6.40
C VAL A 20 18.72 10.92 -5.14
N ASN A 21 17.53 11.50 -5.08
CA ASN A 21 17.04 12.18 -3.90
C ASN A 21 15.57 11.85 -3.69
N LEU A 22 15.26 11.11 -2.63
CA LEU A 22 13.90 10.91 -2.15
C LEU A 22 13.68 11.84 -0.95
N PRO A 23 12.88 12.92 -1.07
CA PRO A 23 12.65 13.82 0.05
C PRO A 23 11.87 13.10 1.15
N ARG A 24 12.43 13.06 2.36
CA ARG A 24 11.86 12.31 3.50
C ARG A 24 11.14 13.18 4.54
N ASN A 25 11.19 14.51 4.40
CA ASN A 25 10.65 15.45 5.39
C ASN A 25 9.15 15.27 5.63
N GLY A 26 8.39 14.95 4.58
CA GLY A 26 6.95 14.64 4.66
C GLY A 26 6.63 13.17 4.97
N GLY A 27 7.64 12.33 5.19
CA GLY A 27 7.48 10.90 5.39
C GLY A 27 7.30 10.09 4.09
N VAL A 28 7.67 8.82 4.16
CA VAL A 28 7.53 7.85 3.07
C VAL A 28 6.84 6.61 3.64
N ALA A 29 5.74 6.19 3.03
CA ALA A 29 5.10 4.92 3.34
C ALA A 29 5.27 3.94 2.18
N PHE A 30 5.47 2.67 2.53
CA PHE A 30 5.78 1.60 1.60
C PHE A 30 4.83 0.42 1.79
N ALA A 31 4.26 -0.07 0.68
CA ALA A 31 3.54 -1.33 0.61
C ALA A 31 4.27 -2.24 -0.39
N ALA A 32 4.84 -3.33 0.12
CA ALA A 32 5.60 -4.29 -0.66
C ALA A 32 4.70 -5.32 -1.34
N GLN A 33 5.21 -5.92 -2.43
CA GLN A 33 4.58 -7.06 -3.10
C GLN A 33 4.46 -8.26 -2.14
N GLU A 34 5.53 -8.56 -1.41
CA GLU A 34 5.49 -9.50 -0.29
C GLU A 34 5.11 -8.76 0.99
N SER A 35 3.83 -8.86 1.34
CA SER A 35 3.26 -8.14 2.47
C SER A 35 3.63 -8.77 3.82
N TRP A 36 4.01 -7.91 4.78
CA TRP A 36 4.30 -8.30 6.15
C TRP A 36 3.37 -7.59 7.15
N VAL A 37 2.94 -8.32 8.16
CA VAL A 37 2.02 -7.88 9.21
C VAL A 37 2.51 -8.36 10.57
N GLN A 38 2.31 -7.52 11.59
CA GLN A 38 2.64 -7.79 12.98
C GLN A 38 1.67 -8.82 13.58
N ASN A 39 2.14 -9.52 14.61
CA ASN A 39 1.31 -10.39 15.46
C ASN A 39 0.41 -9.55 16.39
N GLU A 40 -0.49 -8.78 15.79
CA GLU A 40 -1.38 -7.80 16.40
C GLU A 40 -2.75 -7.84 15.71
N THR A 41 -3.72 -7.06 16.19
CA THR A 41 -5.02 -6.96 15.50
C THR A 41 -4.89 -6.36 14.10
N ILE A 42 -5.88 -6.60 13.23
CA ILE A 42 -5.92 -5.95 11.90
C ILE A 42 -5.89 -4.43 12.05
N ARG A 43 -6.66 -3.88 13.00
CA ARG A 43 -6.65 -2.44 13.31
C ARG A 43 -5.24 -1.96 13.65
N GLN A 44 -4.55 -2.64 14.57
CA GLN A 44 -3.19 -2.23 14.95
C GLN A 44 -2.19 -2.36 13.80
N ASN A 45 -2.35 -3.37 12.95
CA ASN A 45 -1.57 -3.50 11.73
C ASN A 45 -1.77 -2.34 10.76
N ILE A 46 -2.97 -1.76 10.68
CA ILE A 46 -3.26 -0.59 9.83
C ILE A 46 -2.76 0.70 10.49
N LEU A 47 -3.00 0.89 11.79
CA LEU A 47 -2.56 2.07 12.52
C LEU A 47 -1.04 2.17 12.60
N PHE A 48 -0.37 1.05 12.85
CA PHE A 48 1.09 0.92 12.88
C PHE A 48 1.77 2.00 13.75
N GLY A 49 1.22 2.23 14.95
CA GLY A 49 1.70 3.23 15.90
C GLY A 49 1.13 4.64 15.73
N ALA A 50 0.35 4.90 14.68
CA ALA A 50 -0.39 6.15 14.53
C ALA A 50 -1.60 6.22 15.48
N THR A 51 -2.01 7.44 15.82
CA THR A 51 -3.23 7.69 16.61
C THR A 51 -4.47 7.24 15.86
N TYR A 52 -5.40 6.59 16.56
CA TYR A 52 -6.67 6.16 15.99
C TYR A 52 -7.62 7.34 15.76
N ASP A 53 -7.80 7.68 14.49
CA ASP A 53 -8.89 8.51 13.95
C ASP A 53 -9.93 7.60 13.28
N GLU A 54 -11.13 7.54 13.88
CA GLU A 54 -12.24 6.69 13.43
C GLU A 54 -12.72 7.06 12.02
N ALA A 55 -12.86 8.35 11.71
CA ALA A 55 -13.38 8.80 10.42
C ALA A 55 -12.40 8.45 9.29
N ARG A 56 -11.11 8.74 9.49
CA ARG A 56 -10.05 8.35 8.55
C ARG A 56 -9.95 6.83 8.42
N TYR A 57 -10.05 6.10 9.54
CA TYR A 57 -9.93 4.65 9.55
C TYR A 57 -11.04 3.99 8.74
N ASN A 58 -12.29 4.42 8.96
CA ASN A 58 -13.44 3.92 8.20
C ASN A 58 -13.31 4.21 6.70
N GLU A 59 -12.81 5.39 6.32
CA GLU A 59 -12.54 5.71 4.92
C GLU A 59 -11.44 4.82 4.33
N VAL A 60 -10.38 4.54 5.09
CA VAL A 60 -9.31 3.62 4.66
C VAL A 60 -9.85 2.21 4.44
N ILE A 61 -10.67 1.69 5.36
CA ILE A 61 -11.30 0.37 5.23
C ILE A 61 -12.17 0.30 3.96
N TYR A 62 -12.93 1.35 3.68
CA TYR A 62 -13.77 1.43 2.48
C TYR A 62 -12.93 1.52 1.20
N GLN A 63 -12.03 2.51 1.10
CA GLN A 63 -11.26 2.76 -0.12
C GLN A 63 -10.30 1.62 -0.45
N CYS A 64 -9.69 0.97 0.55
CA CYS A 64 -8.79 -0.17 0.34
C CYS A 64 -9.54 -1.51 0.16
N GLY A 65 -10.88 -1.51 0.14
CA GLY A 65 -11.68 -2.70 -0.15
C GLY A 65 -11.70 -3.74 0.98
N LEU A 66 -11.36 -3.36 2.21
CA LEU A 66 -11.24 -4.29 3.35
C LEU A 66 -12.57 -4.65 4.00
N LYS A 67 -13.65 -3.90 3.74
CA LYS A 67 -14.94 -4.08 4.41
C LYS A 67 -15.45 -5.53 4.34
N ARG A 68 -15.46 -6.12 3.14
CA ARG A 68 -15.91 -7.51 2.93
C ARG A 68 -15.03 -8.51 3.66
N ASP A 69 -13.72 -8.28 3.67
CA ASP A 69 -12.77 -9.18 4.34
C ASP A 69 -12.95 -9.14 5.85
N LEU A 70 -13.24 -7.95 6.42
CA LEU A 70 -13.54 -7.79 7.84
C LEU A 70 -14.87 -8.43 8.26
N GLU A 71 -15.89 -8.38 7.40
CA GLU A 71 -17.21 -9.01 7.64
C GLU A 71 -17.12 -10.55 7.74
N LEU A 72 -16.05 -11.17 7.23
CA LEU A 72 -15.82 -12.61 7.35
C LEU A 72 -15.31 -13.05 8.72
N PHE A 73 -14.88 -12.11 9.57
CA PHE A 73 -14.38 -12.41 10.91
C PHE A 73 -15.36 -11.99 11.99
N ASP A 74 -15.63 -12.88 12.95
CA ASP A 74 -16.51 -12.59 14.08
C ASP A 74 -16.06 -11.35 14.89
N ALA A 75 -14.74 -11.15 14.99
CA ALA A 75 -14.14 -10.01 15.69
C ALA A 75 -13.82 -8.81 14.77
N GLY A 76 -14.16 -8.90 13.47
CA GLY A 76 -13.90 -7.87 12.48
C GLY A 76 -12.45 -7.35 12.51
N GLU A 77 -12.27 -6.04 12.63
CA GLU A 77 -10.96 -5.37 12.72
C GLU A 77 -10.17 -5.66 14.01
N MET A 78 -10.81 -6.21 15.04
CA MET A 78 -10.16 -6.64 16.27
C MET A 78 -9.60 -8.07 16.17
N THR A 79 -9.79 -8.73 15.03
CA THR A 79 -9.22 -10.05 14.77
C THR A 79 -7.71 -10.02 14.85
N GLU A 80 -7.13 -10.92 15.64
CA GLU A 80 -5.68 -11.06 15.78
C GLU A 80 -5.07 -11.73 14.56
N VAL A 81 -4.08 -11.08 13.95
CA VAL A 81 -3.27 -11.63 12.87
C VAL A 81 -2.10 -12.38 13.50
N ARG A 82 -1.87 -13.63 13.05
CA ARG A 82 -0.76 -14.46 13.54
C ARG A 82 -0.05 -15.10 12.34
N GLU A 83 1.27 -14.98 12.30
CA GLU A 83 2.16 -15.36 11.17
C GLU A 83 2.00 -16.81 10.65
N ARG A 84 1.45 -17.72 11.45
CA ARG A 84 1.27 -19.15 11.09
C ARG A 84 -0.17 -19.63 11.27
N GLY A 85 -1.12 -18.70 11.39
CA GLY A 85 -2.52 -18.98 11.67
C GLY A 85 -3.41 -19.01 10.44
N ILE A 86 -4.60 -19.57 10.63
CA ILE A 86 -5.70 -19.54 9.66
C ILE A 86 -6.10 -18.10 9.28
N THR A 87 -5.98 -17.15 10.21
CA THR A 87 -6.30 -15.73 10.00
C THR A 87 -5.59 -15.11 8.81
N LEU A 88 -4.30 -15.40 8.61
CA LEU A 88 -3.54 -14.84 7.49
C LEU A 88 -3.96 -15.37 6.12
N ARG A 89 -4.56 -16.57 6.07
CA ARG A 89 -5.09 -17.11 4.82
C ARG A 89 -6.39 -16.43 4.40
N PHE A 90 -7.11 -15.85 5.37
CA PHE A 90 -8.37 -15.15 5.14
C PHE A 90 -8.18 -13.63 5.02
N VAL A 91 -7.23 -13.06 5.77
CA VAL A 91 -6.82 -11.67 5.62
C VAL A 91 -5.91 -11.55 4.40
N ARG A 92 -6.32 -10.77 3.40
CA ARG A 92 -5.39 -10.37 2.33
C ARG A 92 -4.36 -9.41 2.91
N SER A 93 -3.18 -9.94 3.28
CA SER A 93 -2.08 -9.16 3.85
C SER A 93 -1.66 -7.99 2.95
N ILE A 94 -1.79 -8.14 1.63
CA ILE A 94 -1.56 -7.06 0.66
C ILE A 94 -2.54 -5.89 0.88
N SER A 95 -3.81 -6.16 1.16
CA SER A 95 -4.82 -5.13 1.42
C SER A 95 -4.58 -4.43 2.77
N VAL A 96 -4.11 -5.17 3.79
CA VAL A 96 -3.75 -4.59 5.09
C VAL A 96 -2.52 -3.70 4.99
N THR A 97 -1.50 -4.12 4.25
CA THR A 97 -0.28 -3.31 4.04
C THR A 97 -0.54 -2.08 3.17
N LEU A 98 -1.41 -2.19 2.16
CA LEU A 98 -1.93 -1.02 1.45
C LEU A 98 -2.68 -0.08 2.41
N ALA A 99 -3.62 -0.59 3.19
CA ALA A 99 -4.37 0.21 4.15
C ALA A 99 -3.46 0.90 5.16
N ARG A 100 -2.42 0.22 5.65
CA ARG A 100 -1.37 0.80 6.49
C ARG A 100 -0.68 1.98 5.81
N ALA A 101 -0.25 1.81 4.56
CA ALA A 101 0.41 2.87 3.80
C ALA A 101 -0.53 4.07 3.58
N VAL A 102 -1.79 3.82 3.23
CA VAL A 102 -2.80 4.86 2.97
C VAL A 102 -3.19 5.58 4.27
N TYR A 103 -3.34 4.85 5.38
CA TYR A 103 -3.68 5.42 6.68
C TYR A 103 -2.61 6.40 7.18
N SER A 104 -1.34 6.12 6.90
CA SER A 104 -0.24 7.02 7.26
C SER A 104 -0.43 8.44 6.71
N THR A 105 0.22 9.41 7.34
CA THR A 105 0.27 10.82 6.89
C THR A 105 1.41 11.11 5.90
N ALA A 106 2.12 10.08 5.41
CA ALA A 106 3.30 10.24 4.57
C ALA A 106 2.99 10.96 3.26
N GLU A 107 3.76 11.97 2.87
CA GLU A 107 3.54 12.68 1.59
C GLU A 107 3.84 11.80 0.36
N ILE A 108 4.69 10.78 0.52
CA ILE A 108 5.08 9.86 -0.55
C ILE A 108 4.61 8.43 -0.23
N LEU A 109 3.93 7.81 -1.20
CA LEU A 109 3.56 6.41 -1.18
C LEU A 109 4.34 5.63 -2.24
N LEU A 110 5.03 4.59 -1.81
CA LEU A 110 5.72 3.64 -2.66
C LEU A 110 4.93 2.33 -2.63
N LEU A 111 4.39 1.89 -3.75
CA LEU A 111 3.52 0.72 -3.86
C LEU A 111 4.15 -0.26 -4.86
N ASP A 112 4.53 -1.45 -4.39
CA ASP A 112 5.24 -2.45 -5.19
C ASP A 112 4.29 -3.57 -5.61
N ASP A 113 3.82 -3.51 -6.86
CA ASP A 113 2.99 -4.53 -7.52
C ASP A 113 1.79 -5.05 -6.69
N ILE A 114 1.24 -4.19 -5.84
CA ILE A 114 0.18 -4.54 -4.87
C ILE A 114 -1.13 -4.99 -5.52
N LEU A 115 -1.32 -4.70 -6.80
CA LEU A 115 -2.55 -5.02 -7.52
C LEU A 115 -2.48 -6.39 -8.20
N ALA A 116 -1.29 -6.94 -8.47
CA ALA A 116 -1.13 -8.19 -9.22
C ALA A 116 -1.62 -9.41 -8.44
N ALA A 117 -1.56 -9.37 -7.10
CA ALA A 117 -2.03 -10.43 -6.23
C ALA A 117 -3.55 -10.40 -5.96
N LEU A 118 -4.27 -9.43 -6.51
CA LEU A 118 -5.69 -9.20 -6.27
C LEU A 118 -6.55 -9.66 -7.45
N ASP A 119 -7.78 -10.09 -7.17
CA ASP A 119 -8.75 -10.35 -8.22
C ASP A 119 -9.15 -9.03 -8.92
N VAL A 120 -9.62 -9.15 -10.16
CA VAL A 120 -9.96 -8.00 -11.03
C VAL A 120 -10.96 -7.04 -10.41
N HIS A 121 -11.92 -7.53 -9.62
CA HIS A 121 -12.93 -6.67 -9.00
C HIS A 121 -12.32 -5.85 -7.86
N THR A 122 -11.54 -6.50 -6.99
CA THR A 122 -10.83 -5.83 -5.88
C THR A 122 -9.79 -4.85 -6.40
N ALA A 123 -9.00 -5.22 -7.41
CA ALA A 123 -8.01 -4.33 -8.01
C ALA A 123 -8.67 -3.09 -8.62
N ARG A 124 -9.75 -3.26 -9.39
CA ARG A 124 -10.52 -2.14 -9.95
C ARG A 124 -11.10 -1.23 -8.86
N TRP A 125 -11.61 -1.82 -7.77
CA TRP A 125 -12.10 -1.05 -6.64
C TRP A 125 -11.00 -0.17 -6.03
N ILE A 126 -9.82 -0.73 -5.76
CA ILE A 126 -8.69 0.02 -5.20
C ILE A 126 -8.26 1.15 -6.14
N VAL A 127 -8.19 0.91 -7.45
CA VAL A 127 -7.87 1.96 -8.42
C VAL A 127 -8.89 3.10 -8.38
N GLU A 128 -10.18 2.78 -8.44
CA GLU A 128 -11.26 3.76 -8.51
C GLU A 128 -11.53 4.49 -7.18
N LYS A 129 -11.39 3.79 -6.05
CA LYS A 129 -11.77 4.29 -4.72
C LYS A 129 -10.61 4.73 -3.87
N CYS A 130 -9.47 4.05 -3.92
CA CYS A 130 -8.28 4.42 -3.15
C CYS A 130 -7.37 5.33 -3.96
N LEU A 131 -6.85 4.85 -5.09
CA LEU A 131 -5.79 5.56 -5.81
C LEU A 131 -6.28 6.84 -6.50
N LYS A 132 -7.58 6.92 -6.82
CA LYS A 132 -8.28 8.15 -7.26
C LYS A 132 -9.07 8.83 -6.14
N GLY A 133 -9.01 8.32 -4.92
CA GLY A 133 -9.79 8.77 -3.77
C GLY A 133 -9.19 9.97 -3.04
N ASP A 134 -9.96 10.50 -2.09
CA ASP A 134 -9.56 11.70 -1.33
C ASP A 134 -8.38 11.45 -0.38
N LEU A 135 -8.15 10.21 0.07
CA LEU A 135 -7.05 9.87 0.98
C LEU A 135 -5.66 9.96 0.33
N ILE A 136 -5.62 9.94 -1.01
CA ILE A 136 -4.40 10.04 -1.81
C ILE A 136 -4.19 11.45 -2.35
N ARG A 137 -5.22 12.30 -2.34
CA ARG A 137 -5.15 13.66 -2.88
C ARG A 137 -4.03 14.45 -2.21
N GLY A 138 -3.18 15.08 -3.02
CA GLY A 138 -2.06 15.88 -2.56
C GLY A 138 -0.81 15.08 -2.16
N ARG A 139 -0.84 13.75 -2.28
CA ARG A 139 0.30 12.86 -2.03
C ARG A 139 0.95 12.45 -3.35
N THR A 140 2.25 12.19 -3.33
CA THR A 140 2.96 11.57 -4.46
C THR A 140 2.83 10.06 -4.35
N VAL A 141 2.35 9.40 -5.41
CA VAL A 141 2.24 7.93 -5.45
C VAL A 141 3.13 7.40 -6.56
N LEU A 142 4.06 6.54 -6.18
CA LEU A 142 4.86 5.73 -7.11
C LEU A 142 4.37 4.29 -7.01
N LEU A 143 3.63 3.86 -8.02
CA LEU A 143 3.12 2.50 -8.14
C LEU A 143 3.92 1.76 -9.21
N VAL A 144 4.54 0.65 -8.84
CA VAL A 144 5.11 -0.33 -9.77
C VAL A 144 4.02 -1.34 -10.11
N VAL A 145 3.83 -1.63 -11.40
CA VAL A 145 2.93 -2.68 -11.89
C VAL A 145 3.68 -3.58 -12.85
N SER A 146 3.57 -4.89 -12.67
CA SER A 146 4.19 -5.86 -13.57
C SER A 146 3.32 -6.22 -14.78
N ASP A 147 1.99 -6.05 -14.68
CA ASP A 147 1.05 -6.27 -15.79
C ASP A 147 0.24 -4.99 -16.10
N ILE A 148 0.51 -4.42 -17.28
CA ILE A 148 -0.06 -3.16 -17.76
C ILE A 148 -1.44 -3.31 -18.39
N LEU A 149 -1.84 -4.52 -18.80
CA LEU A 149 -3.04 -4.72 -19.63
C LEU A 149 -4.34 -4.30 -18.92
N ASN A 150 -4.31 -4.15 -17.59
CA ASN A 150 -5.45 -3.77 -16.78
C ASN A 150 -5.57 -2.25 -16.46
N TYR A 151 -4.59 -1.41 -16.83
CA TYR A 151 -4.46 -0.05 -16.24
C TYR A 151 -4.24 1.09 -17.25
N GLN A 152 -4.86 1.06 -18.43
CA GLN A 152 -4.63 2.05 -19.51
C GLN A 152 -5.10 3.50 -19.26
N SER A 153 -5.70 3.83 -18.10
CA SER A 153 -6.31 5.15 -17.84
C SER A 153 -5.50 6.09 -16.92
N TRP A 154 -4.21 5.80 -16.67
CA TRP A 154 -3.41 6.57 -15.71
C TRP A 154 -2.67 7.77 -16.35
N THR A 155 -2.66 8.90 -15.63
CA THR A 155 -2.29 10.23 -16.11
C THR A 155 -0.78 10.39 -16.42
N SER A 156 0.08 9.57 -15.82
CA SER A 156 1.53 9.59 -16.07
C SER A 156 2.10 8.20 -15.74
N MET A 157 2.48 7.43 -16.76
CA MET A 157 3.10 6.13 -16.58
C MET A 157 4.53 6.20 -17.12
N VAL A 158 5.51 5.94 -16.25
CA VAL A 158 6.92 5.85 -16.63
C VAL A 158 7.27 4.38 -16.76
N PHE A 159 7.67 3.97 -17.96
CA PHE A 159 8.15 2.63 -18.24
C PHE A 159 9.64 2.58 -17.89
N ALA A 160 10.02 1.66 -17.01
CA ALA A 160 11.41 1.34 -16.74
C ALA A 160 11.65 -0.08 -17.26
N ASP A 161 12.20 -0.18 -18.47
CA ASP A 161 12.67 -1.46 -19.01
C ASP A 161 13.96 -1.86 -18.27
N SER A 162 14.05 -3.13 -17.87
CA SER A 162 15.25 -3.75 -17.28
C SER A 162 16.33 -3.98 -18.32
#